data_AF-A0A6V6ZG49-F1
#
_entry.id   AF-A0A6V6ZG49-F1
#
_cell.length_a   1.000
_cell.length_b   1.000
_cell.length_c   1.000
_cell.angle_alpha   90.00
_cell.angle_beta   90.00
_cell.angle_gamma   90.00
#
_symmetry.space_group_name_H-M   'P 1'
#
loop_
_entity.id
_entity.type
_entity.pdbx_description
1 polymer ?
#
loop_
_entity_poly.entity_id
_entity_poly.type
_entity_poly.pdbx_seq_one_letter_code
_entity_poly.pdbx_strand_id
1 'polypeptide(L)'
;MKKISKLSLVLAVLFGTSTYAIDGNEDFNLHVLKANGKLITFALNNVKKAKLTIYDQDGTLIYSESASGKDGILRTFSLEEFPEGTYFLEAEDSIKIVRHEITITDNKTVLSAKAISSVYKANYAKNATVAVR
;
A
#
# COMPACT_ATOMS: atom_id res chain seq x y z
N MET A 1 -1.97 3.23 25.23
CA MET A 1 -1.26 2.94 23.97
C MET A 1 0.12 2.41 24.31
N LYS A 2 0.46 1.18 23.92
CA LYS A 2 1.81 0.63 24.11
C LYS A 2 2.75 1.27 23.08
N LYS A 3 3.92 1.74 23.51
CA LYS A 3 4.90 2.35 22.60
C LYS A 3 5.41 1.29 21.62
N ILE A 4 5.35 1.62 20.33
CA ILE A 4 5.83 0.77 19.25
C ILE A 4 7.36 0.90 19.22
N SER A 5 8.06 0.01 19.93
CA SER A 5 9.52 -0.08 19.83
C SER A 5 9.87 -0.71 18.49
N LYS A 6 10.59 0.03 17.64
CA LYS A 6 11.19 -0.37 16.35
C LYS A 6 11.11 -1.86 16.05
N LEU A 7 9.97 -2.25 15.49
CA LEU A 7 9.60 -3.61 15.20
C LEU A 7 10.33 -4.05 13.93
N SER A 8 11.00 -5.19 13.94
CA SER A 8 11.84 -5.61 12.82
C SER A 8 10.96 -6.32 11.79
N LEU A 9 10.45 -5.56 10.81
CA LEU A 9 9.56 -6.11 9.79
C LEU A 9 10.25 -7.22 9.00
N VAL A 10 9.80 -8.47 9.16
CA VAL A 10 10.27 -9.62 8.37
C VAL A 10 9.54 -9.63 7.02
N LEU A 11 10.27 -9.33 5.94
CA LEU A 11 9.76 -9.41 4.57
C LEU A 11 10.05 -10.79 3.96
N ALA A 12 9.00 -11.51 3.56
CA ALA A 12 9.12 -12.61 2.61
C ALA A 12 9.00 -12.05 1.18
N VAL A 13 10.13 -11.75 0.53
CA VAL A 13 10.17 -11.27 -0.85
C VAL A 13 9.96 -12.46 -1.80
N LEU A 14 8.72 -12.69 -2.22
CA LEU A 14 8.44 -13.62 -3.31
C LEU A 14 8.77 -12.91 -4.65
N PHE A 15 9.88 -13.26 -5.26
CA PHE A 15 10.20 -12.92 -6.65
C PHE A 15 9.32 -13.76 -7.60
N GLY A 16 8.04 -13.39 -7.72
CA GLY A 16 7.11 -14.03 -8.63
C GLY A 16 7.02 -13.29 -9.96
N THR A 17 7.34 -13.95 -11.08
CA THR A 17 6.95 -13.49 -12.42
C THR A 17 5.43 -13.57 -12.53
N SER A 18 4.76 -12.46 -12.24
CA SER A 18 3.32 -12.44 -12.07
C SER A 18 2.65 -11.64 -13.17
N THR A 19 2.27 -12.34 -14.24
CA THR A 19 1.27 -11.88 -15.19
C THR A 19 -0.11 -12.05 -14.54
N TYR A 20 -0.48 -11.17 -13.62
CA TYR A 20 -1.84 -11.16 -13.09
C TYR A 20 -2.73 -10.32 -14.00
N ALA A 21 -3.57 -11.00 -14.77
CA ALA A 21 -4.71 -10.36 -15.42
C ALA A 21 -5.73 -10.06 -14.33
N ILE A 22 -5.84 -8.78 -13.95
CA ILE A 22 -6.93 -8.32 -13.11
C ILE A 22 -7.88 -7.56 -14.02
N ASP A 23 -9.15 -7.98 -13.96
CA ASP A 23 -10.23 -7.49 -14.80
C ASP A 23 -10.28 -5.95 -14.79
N GLY A 24 -10.49 -5.40 -15.97
CA GLY A 24 -10.09 -4.04 -16.34
C GLY A 24 -10.76 -2.95 -15.50
N ASN A 25 -9.94 -2.16 -14.81
CA ASN A 25 -10.09 -0.71 -14.77
C ASN A 25 -8.71 -0.10 -14.51
N GLU A 26 -8.36 0.95 -15.25
CA GLU A 26 -7.02 1.56 -15.37
C GLU A 26 -6.56 2.33 -14.11
N ASP A 27 -7.27 2.14 -13.01
CA ASP A 27 -6.96 2.78 -11.75
C ASP A 27 -5.86 2.03 -11.00
N PHE A 28 -5.13 2.78 -10.19
CA PHE A 28 -4.10 2.30 -9.28
C PHE A 28 -4.77 1.39 -8.24
N ASN A 29 -4.98 0.14 -8.61
CA ASN A 29 -5.79 -0.79 -7.86
C ASN A 29 -4.90 -1.67 -6.99
N LEU A 30 -4.69 -1.23 -5.76
CA LEU A 30 -4.10 -2.04 -4.70
C LEU A 30 -5.05 -3.22 -4.40
N HIS A 31 -4.77 -4.40 -4.98
CA HIS A 31 -5.62 -5.57 -4.80
C HIS A 31 -5.13 -6.49 -3.69
N VAL A 32 -5.94 -6.64 -2.63
CA VAL A 32 -5.66 -7.57 -1.53
C VAL A 32 -5.85 -9.01 -2.00
N LEU A 33 -4.78 -9.72 -2.32
CA LEU A 33 -4.88 -11.10 -2.84
C LEU A 33 -5.17 -12.12 -1.73
N LYS A 34 -4.64 -11.87 -0.52
CA LYS A 34 -4.88 -12.72 0.65
C LYS A 34 -4.59 -11.94 1.92
N ALA A 35 -5.51 -12.00 2.88
CA ALA A 35 -5.28 -11.66 4.27
C ALA A 35 -5.37 -12.96 5.08
N ASN A 36 -4.25 -13.67 5.23
CA ASN A 36 -4.20 -14.86 6.08
C ASN A 36 -3.50 -14.49 7.38
N GLY A 37 -4.26 -14.41 8.47
CA GLY A 37 -3.78 -13.84 9.72
C GLY A 37 -3.30 -12.41 9.50
N LYS A 38 -2.00 -12.18 9.68
CA LYS A 38 -1.36 -10.87 9.58
C LYS A 38 -0.54 -10.67 8.30
N LEU A 39 -0.69 -11.53 7.28
CA LEU A 39 -0.09 -11.32 5.96
C LEU A 39 -1.00 -10.46 5.08
N ILE A 40 -0.46 -9.48 4.36
CA ILE A 40 -1.15 -8.73 3.32
C ILE A 40 -0.37 -8.86 2.01
N THR A 41 -1.02 -9.37 0.97
CA THR A 41 -0.47 -9.31 -0.40
C THR A 41 -1.20 -8.28 -1.23
N PHE A 42 -0.45 -7.43 -1.95
CA PHE A 42 -1.00 -6.47 -2.90
C PHE A 42 -0.27 -6.45 -4.23
N ALA A 43 -1.00 -6.06 -5.28
CA ALA A 43 -0.49 -5.81 -6.62
C ALA A 43 -0.68 -4.34 -7.00
N LEU A 44 0.29 -3.77 -7.70
CA LEU A 44 0.22 -2.48 -8.40
C LEU A 44 0.43 -2.75 -9.90
N ASN A 45 -0.64 -2.66 -10.68
CA ASN A 45 -0.59 -2.92 -12.12
C ASN A 45 -0.08 -1.69 -12.87
N ASN A 46 0.65 -1.90 -13.98
CA ASN A 46 1.20 -0.83 -14.83
C ASN A 46 2.16 0.15 -14.13
N VAL A 47 2.50 -0.11 -12.86
CA VAL A 47 3.47 0.66 -12.08
C VAL A 47 4.77 -0.14 -11.99
N LYS A 48 5.80 0.30 -12.71
CA LYS A 48 7.11 -0.38 -12.75
C LYS A 48 8.01 -0.06 -11.57
N LYS A 49 7.79 1.10 -10.93
CA LYS A 49 8.54 1.58 -9.78
C LYS A 49 7.60 2.34 -8.85
N ALA A 50 7.64 2.01 -7.56
CA ALA A 50 6.91 2.72 -6.54
C ALA A 50 7.73 2.76 -5.25
N LYS A 51 7.58 3.84 -4.49
CA LYS A 51 7.98 3.88 -3.09
C LYS A 51 6.79 3.44 -2.25
N LEU A 52 7.01 2.46 -1.38
CA LEU A 52 6.01 1.94 -0.47
C LEU A 52 6.39 2.39 0.93
N THR A 53 5.44 2.89 1.70
CA THR A 53 5.69 3.40 3.05
C THR A 53 4.53 3.03 3.95
N ILE A 54 4.82 2.53 5.16
CA ILE A 54 3.82 2.21 6.17
C ILE A 54 3.99 3.17 7.35
N TYR A 55 2.88 3.80 7.74
CA TYR A 55 2.80 4.66 8.91
C TYR A 55 1.85 4.07 9.95
N ASP A 56 2.08 4.38 11.23
CA ASP A 56 1.08 4.19 12.28
C ASP A 56 0.01 5.30 12.26
N GLN A 57 -0.95 5.22 13.19
CA GLN A 57 -2.01 6.21 13.36
C GLN A 57 -1.51 7.62 13.70
N ASP A 58 -0.34 7.74 14.32
CA ASP A 58 0.29 8.99 14.74
C ASP A 58 1.15 9.60 13.62
N GLY A 59 1.26 8.92 12.47
CA GLY A 59 2.09 9.33 11.33
C GLY A 59 3.56 8.96 11.47
N THR A 60 3.92 8.10 12.42
CA THR A 60 5.28 7.58 12.56
C THR A 60 5.58 6.62 11.42
N LEU A 61 6.69 6.83 10.71
CA LEU A 61 7.16 5.90 9.68
C LEU A 61 7.62 4.61 10.33
N ILE A 62 6.94 3.51 9.99
CA ILE A 62 7.25 2.16 10.46
C ILE A 62 8.11 1.41 9.44
N TYR A 63 7.86 1.64 8.15
CA TYR A 63 8.55 0.94 7.07
C TYR A 63 8.61 1.79 5.80
N SER A 64 9.67 1.62 5.02
CA SER A 64 9.76 2.15 3.66
C SER A 64 10.60 1.25 2.76
N GLU A 65 10.17 1.05 1.52
CA GLU A 65 10.98 0.43 0.47
C GLU A 65 10.79 1.12 -0.89
N SER A 66 11.73 0.87 -1.79
CA SER A 66 11.58 1.13 -3.22
C SER A 66 11.33 -0.19 -3.93
N ALA A 67 10.12 -0.39 -4.41
CA ALA A 67 9.73 -1.60 -5.15
C ALA A 67 9.77 -1.36 -6.66
N SER A 68 10.15 -2.40 -7.39
CA SER A 68 10.13 -2.41 -8.85
C SER A 68 9.72 -3.76 -9.39
N GLY A 69 9.12 -3.75 -10.57
CA GLY A 69 8.82 -4.96 -11.34
C GLY A 69 8.67 -4.66 -12.83
N LYS A 70 8.72 -5.71 -13.65
CA LYS A 70 8.73 -5.60 -15.11
C LYS A 70 7.39 -5.11 -15.66
N ASP A 71 6.32 -5.75 -15.21
CA ASP A 71 4.94 -5.56 -15.70
C ASP A 71 3.99 -5.01 -14.62
N GLY A 72 4.50 -4.84 -13.40
CA GLY A 72 3.77 -4.40 -12.21
C GLY A 72 4.55 -4.77 -10.95
N ILE A 73 4.06 -4.36 -9.79
CA ILE A 73 4.67 -4.69 -8.49
C ILE A 73 3.75 -5.62 -7.73
N LEU A 74 4.28 -6.77 -7.30
CA LEU A 74 3.63 -7.67 -6.34
C LEU A 74 4.43 -7.69 -5.05
N ARG A 75 3.76 -7.50 -3.92
CA ARG A 75 4.40 -7.49 -2.59
C ARG A 75 3.51 -8.14 -1.54
N THR A 76 4.15 -8.87 -0.65
CA THR A 76 3.52 -9.45 0.55
C THR A 76 4.21 -8.91 1.78
N PHE A 77 3.47 -8.29 2.68
CA PHE A 77 3.94 -7.83 3.98
C PHE A 77 3.45 -8.78 5.08
N SER A 78 4.34 -9.17 5.99
CA SER A 78 3.94 -9.76 7.26
C SER A 78 3.82 -8.66 8.30
N LEU A 79 2.62 -8.50 8.85
CA LEU A 79 2.34 -7.59 9.94
C LEU A 79 2.27 -8.35 11.27
N GLU A 80 2.83 -9.55 11.34
CA GLU A 80 2.74 -10.43 12.52
C GLU A 80 3.19 -9.75 13.81
N GLU A 81 4.30 -9.03 13.70
CA GLU A 81 4.88 -8.32 14.82
C GLU A 81 4.08 -7.04 15.18
N PHE A 82 3.19 -6.55 14.29
CA PHE A 82 2.52 -5.27 14.48
C PHE A 82 1.46 -5.42 15.58
N PRO A 83 1.45 -4.49 16.56
CA PRO A 83 0.35 -4.38 17.51
C PRO A 83 -0.99 -4.22 16.80
N GLU A 84 -2.07 -4.54 17.51
CA GLU A 84 -3.40 -4.13 17.10
C GLU A 84 -3.46 -2.60 16.96
N GLY A 85 -4.15 -2.13 15.93
CA GLY A 85 -4.26 -0.72 15.65
C GLY A 85 -4.56 -0.41 14.19
N THR A 86 -4.59 0.89 13.91
CA THR A 86 -4.77 1.43 12.56
C THR A 86 -3.43 1.90 12.01
N TYR A 87 -3.16 1.52 10.77
CA TYR A 87 -1.95 1.83 10.03
C TYR A 87 -2.31 2.31 8.63
N PHE A 88 -1.35 2.89 7.94
CA PHE A 88 -1.55 3.43 6.60
C PHE A 88 -0.45 2.98 5.66
N LEU A 89 -0.82 2.37 4.55
CA LEU A 89 0.08 2.07 3.44
C LEU A 89 -0.05 3.18 2.39
N GLU A 90 1.05 3.88 2.16
CA GLU A 90 1.23 4.81 1.05
C GLU A 90 2.04 4.15 -0.05
N ALA A 91 1.50 4.20 -1.26
CA ALA A 91 2.19 3.77 -2.46
C ALA A 91 2.32 4.98 -3.40
N GLU A 92 3.57 5.38 -3.63
CA GLU A 92 3.96 6.56 -4.40
C GLU A 92 4.62 6.12 -5.70
N ASP A 93 4.02 6.45 -6.84
CA ASP A 93 4.63 6.28 -8.16
C ASP A 93 5.14 7.62 -8.72
N SER A 94 5.44 7.71 -10.01
CA SER A 94 5.89 8.97 -10.62
C SER A 94 4.79 10.04 -10.73
N ILE A 95 3.51 9.67 -10.66
CA ILE A 95 2.34 10.48 -10.97
C ILE A 95 1.61 10.91 -9.69
N LYS A 96 1.39 9.99 -8.74
CA LYS A 96 0.54 10.18 -7.58
C LYS A 96 0.98 9.39 -6.36
N ILE A 97 0.39 9.74 -5.23
CA ILE A 97 0.47 9.04 -3.95
C ILE A 97 -0.93 8.53 -3.64
N VAL A 98 -1.05 7.23 -3.37
CA VAL A 98 -2.31 6.61 -2.96
C VAL A 98 -2.15 6.01 -1.58
N ARG A 99 -3.11 6.28 -0.70
CA ARG A 99 -3.10 5.85 0.69
C ARG A 99 -4.25 4.89 0.97
N HIS A 100 -3.94 3.79 1.64
CA HIS A 100 -4.90 2.80 2.10
C HIS A 100 -4.76 2.60 3.59
N GLU A 101 -5.90 2.35 4.25
CA GLU A 101 -5.95 2.03 5.67
C GLU A 101 -5.75 0.52 5.88
N ILE A 102 -4.97 0.18 6.89
CA ILE A 102 -4.78 -1.18 7.40
C ILE A 102 -5.29 -1.21 8.84
N THR A 103 -6.24 -2.09 9.13
CA THR A 103 -6.70 -2.38 10.48
C THR A 103 -6.16 -3.74 10.91
N ILE A 104 -5.46 -3.77 12.04
CA ILE A 104 -4.96 -5.01 12.66
C ILE A 104 -5.75 -5.24 13.95
N THR A 105 -6.33 -6.43 14.05
CA THR A 105 -7.00 -6.97 15.24
C THR A 105 -6.33 -8.30 15.62
N ASP A 106 -6.65 -8.84 16.79
CA ASP A 106 -6.02 -10.01 17.39
C ASP A 106 -5.98 -11.21 16.44
N ASN A 107 -7.03 -11.38 15.63
CA ASN A 107 -7.20 -12.55 14.75
C ASN A 107 -7.23 -12.21 13.25
N LYS A 108 -7.22 -10.92 12.88
CA LYS A 108 -7.44 -10.52 11.49
C LYS A 108 -6.75 -9.21 11.17
N THR A 109 -6.12 -9.20 10.00
CA THR A 109 -5.70 -7.99 9.33
C THR A 109 -6.66 -7.67 8.17
N VAL A 110 -7.08 -6.42 8.08
CA VAL A 110 -7.92 -5.90 7.00
C VAL A 110 -7.19 -4.74 6.34
N LEU A 111 -6.88 -4.87 5.06
CA LEU A 111 -6.45 -3.75 4.21
C LEU A 111 -7.68 -3.25 3.45
N SER A 112 -7.97 -1.95 3.54
CA SER A 112 -9.06 -1.34 2.79
C SER A 112 -8.80 -1.46 1.29
N ALA A 113 -9.69 -2.14 0.57
CA ALA A 113 -9.66 -2.23 -0.89
C ALA A 113 -9.81 -0.85 -1.54
N LYS A 114 -10.56 0.07 -0.91
CA LYS A 114 -10.73 1.43 -1.39
C LYS A 114 -9.64 2.34 -0.80
N ALA A 115 -9.01 3.15 -1.65
CA ALA A 115 -8.10 4.18 -1.19
C ALA A 115 -8.85 5.22 -0.34
N ILE A 116 -8.24 5.62 0.78
CA ILE A 116 -8.77 6.71 1.61
C ILE A 116 -8.36 8.09 1.08
N SER A 117 -7.27 8.14 0.30
CA SER A 117 -6.86 9.35 -0.43
C SER A 117 -6.03 9.01 -1.66
N SER A 118 -6.15 9.85 -2.68
CA SER A 118 -5.27 9.85 -3.86
C SER A 118 -4.87 11.29 -4.17
N VAL A 119 -3.56 11.56 -4.20
CA VAL A 119 -3.00 12.89 -4.40
C VAL A 119 -2.06 12.85 -5.60
N TYR A 120 -2.41 13.60 -6.66
CA TYR A 120 -1.55 13.76 -7.83
C TYR A 120 -0.41 14.72 -7.51
N LYS A 121 0.81 14.38 -7.95
CA LYS A 121 1.97 15.25 -7.82
C LYS A 121 1.75 16.52 -8.65
N ALA A 122 2.26 17.66 -8.17
CA ALA A 122 1.96 18.99 -8.73
C ALA A 122 2.15 19.09 -10.26
N ASN A 123 3.13 18.38 -10.81
CA ASN A 123 3.43 18.35 -12.24
C ASN A 123 2.35 17.66 -13.09
N TYR A 124 1.48 16.88 -12.46
CA TYR A 124 0.36 16.13 -13.06
C TYR A 124 -1.02 16.67 -12.62
N ALA A 125 -1.08 17.58 -11.66
CA ALA A 125 -2.32 18.18 -11.14
C ALA A 125 -2.90 19.29 -12.06
N LYS A 126 -2.19 19.67 -13.12
CA LYS A 126 -2.68 20.65 -14.11
C LYS A 126 -3.75 20.00 -15.01
N ASN A 127 -5.00 19.98 -14.54
CA ASN A 127 -6.25 20.07 -15.32
C ASN A 127 -7.52 19.91 -14.47
N ALA A 128 -7.44 19.80 -13.14
CA ALA A 128 -8.64 19.82 -12.29
C ALA A 128 -9.04 21.27 -11.94
N THR A 129 -9.35 22.09 -12.95
CA THR A 129 -10.10 23.34 -12.72
C THR A 129 -11.57 22.97 -12.54
N VAL A 130 -11.95 22.54 -11.34
CA VAL A 130 -13.39 22.47 -11.00
C VAL A 130 -13.81 23.89 -10.66
N ALA A 131 -14.34 24.60 -11.65
CA ALA A 131 -15.10 25.82 -11.42
C ALA A 131 -16.38 25.44 -10.66
N VAL A 132 -16.43 25.78 -9.37
CA VAL A 132 -17.68 25.80 -8.62
C VAL A 132 -18.43 27.07 -9.05
N ARG A 133 -19.60 26.89 -9.65
CA ARG A 133 -20.61 27.94 -9.83
C ARG A 133 -21.79 27.61 -8.93
#